data_AF-A0A524NFK2-F1
#
_entry.id   AF-A0A524NFK2-F1
#
_cell.length_a   1.000
_cell.length_b   1.000
_cell.length_c   1.000
_cell.angle_alpha   90.00
_cell.angle_beta   90.00
_cell.angle_gamma   90.00
#
_symmetry.space_group_name_H-M   'P 1'
#
loop_
_entity.id
_entity.type
_entity.pdbx_description
1 polymer ?
#
loop_
_entity_poly.entity_id
_entity_poly.type
_entity_poly.pdbx_seq_one_letter_code
_entity_poly.pdbx_strand_id
1 'polypeptide(L)'
;MKGFFPGFLSFFMCGGRLYRFATYNRSSVSLIDIKDDAVHIELHNATHTLAVIVYRNIGGILKAPRHGQMEREIQESIVSRLNLELRDKKGNLLFEGTGFHAGLEIVGDVAKYFKNNH
;
A
#
# COMPACT_ATOMS: atom_id res chain seq x y z
N MET A 1 23.93 -5.99 -11.64
CA MET A 1 23.39 -5.05 -10.63
C MET A 1 22.47 -5.81 -9.69
N LYS A 2 22.80 -5.93 -8.40
CA LYS A 2 21.88 -6.48 -7.40
C LYS A 2 20.89 -5.37 -7.01
N GLY A 3 19.64 -5.47 -7.44
CA GLY A 3 18.58 -4.60 -6.95
C GLY A 3 18.41 -4.81 -5.45
N PHE A 4 18.62 -3.77 -4.65
CA PHE A 4 18.43 -3.83 -3.21
C PHE A 4 16.94 -3.63 -2.90
N PHE A 5 16.23 -4.71 -2.58
CA PHE A 5 14.92 -4.64 -1.95
C PHE A 5 15.15 -4.79 -0.44
N PRO A 6 15.01 -3.72 0.38
CA PRO A 6 15.28 -3.78 1.82
C PRO A 6 14.30 -4.71 2.58
N GLY A 7 13.29 -5.23 1.89
CA GLY A 7 12.20 -6.00 2.46
C GLY A 7 10.94 -5.18 2.57
N PHE A 8 9.89 -5.78 3.11
CA PHE A 8 8.66 -5.10 3.49
C PHE A 8 8.19 -5.60 4.86
N LEU A 9 7.34 -4.80 5.48
CA LEU A 9 6.73 -5.08 6.77
C LEU A 9 5.28 -4.59 6.76
N SER A 10 4.35 -5.48 7.09
CA SER A 10 2.93 -5.18 7.16
C SER A 10 2.29 -6.01 8.28
N PHE A 11 1.36 -5.36 8.97
CA PHE A 11 0.63 -5.88 10.11
C PHE A 11 -0.85 -5.58 9.91
N PHE A 12 -1.68 -6.60 10.03
CA PHE A 12 -3.13 -6.46 10.02
C PHE A 12 -3.70 -7.07 11.30
N MET A 13 -4.36 -6.27 12.13
CA MET A 13 -4.99 -6.71 13.38
C MET A 13 -6.49 -6.81 13.16
N CYS A 14 -7.07 -8.00 13.36
CA CYS A 14 -8.50 -8.23 13.22
C CYS A 14 -8.97 -9.31 14.18
N GLY A 15 -10.08 -9.05 14.90
CA GLY A 15 -10.67 -10.03 15.82
C GLY A 15 -9.71 -10.52 16.91
N GLY A 16 -8.82 -9.67 17.40
CA GLY A 16 -7.79 -10.03 18.39
C GLY A 16 -6.61 -10.84 17.82
N ARG A 17 -6.57 -11.07 16.50
CA ARG A 17 -5.48 -11.79 15.82
C ARG A 17 -4.63 -10.84 14.99
N LEU A 18 -3.31 -10.98 15.15
CA LEU A 18 -2.32 -10.25 14.36
C LEU A 18 -1.84 -11.11 13.18
N TYR A 19 -2.11 -10.63 11.97
CA TYR A 19 -1.61 -11.17 10.72
C TYR A 19 -0.36 -10.40 10.31
N ARG A 20 0.75 -11.12 10.09
CA ARG A 20 2.07 -10.55 9.80
C ARG A 20 2.49 -10.91 8.39
N PHE A 21 2.80 -9.90 7.59
CA PHE A 21 3.38 -10.07 6.26
C PHE A 21 4.72 -9.33 6.22
N ALA A 22 5.81 -10.07 6.19
CA ALA A 22 7.14 -9.48 6.18
C ALA A 22 8.16 -10.35 5.44
N THR A 23 9.25 -9.74 4.99
CA THR A 23 10.33 -10.50 4.35
C THR A 23 10.96 -11.53 5.30
N TYR A 24 11.11 -11.20 6.59
CA TYR A 24 11.69 -12.13 7.58
C TYR A 24 10.81 -13.35 7.89
N ASN A 25 9.49 -13.30 7.59
CA ASN A 25 8.59 -14.45 7.76
C ASN A 25 8.22 -15.10 6.43
N ARG A 26 9.07 -14.93 5.40
CA ARG A 26 8.90 -15.49 4.04
C ARG A 26 7.59 -15.08 3.37
N SER A 27 7.05 -13.92 3.74
CA SER A 27 5.96 -13.32 2.97
C SER A 27 6.53 -12.64 1.72
N SER A 28 5.68 -12.49 0.72
CA SER A 28 5.99 -11.81 -0.53
C SER A 28 4.94 -10.75 -0.84
N VAL A 29 5.34 -9.71 -1.55
CA VAL A 29 4.40 -8.83 -2.25
C VAL A 29 4.13 -9.46 -3.61
N SER A 30 2.89 -9.90 -3.86
CA SER A 30 2.49 -10.51 -5.14
C SER A 30 2.05 -9.46 -6.17
N LEU A 31 1.56 -8.30 -5.71
CA LEU A 31 1.13 -7.19 -6.55
C LEU A 31 1.47 -5.86 -5.90
N ILE A 32 2.01 -4.94 -6.71
CA ILE A 32 1.98 -3.49 -6.47
C ILE A 32 1.54 -2.89 -7.79
N ASP A 33 0.37 -2.27 -7.81
CA ASP A 33 -0.16 -1.55 -8.98
C ASP A 33 -0.58 -0.15 -8.55
N ILE A 34 0.12 0.85 -9.07
CA ILE A 34 -0.08 2.26 -8.74
C ILE A 34 -0.81 2.90 -9.93
N LYS A 35 -2.00 3.42 -9.66
CA LYS A 35 -2.80 4.21 -10.60
C LYS A 35 -2.88 5.65 -10.11
N ASP A 36 -3.45 6.52 -10.95
CA ASP A 36 -3.61 7.94 -10.61
C ASP A 36 -4.48 8.15 -9.35
N ASP A 37 -5.56 7.36 -9.22
CA ASP A 37 -6.55 7.49 -8.16
C ASP A 37 -6.48 6.38 -7.10
N ALA A 38 -5.67 5.35 -7.31
CA ALA A 38 -5.62 4.18 -6.45
C ALA A 38 -4.22 3.56 -6.30
N VAL A 39 -3.99 2.85 -5.20
CA VAL A 39 -2.88 1.91 -5.02
C VAL A 39 -3.46 0.54 -4.69
N HIS A 40 -3.03 -0.47 -5.42
CA HIS A 40 -3.40 -1.85 -5.15
C HIS A 40 -2.16 -2.60 -4.68
N ILE A 41 -2.28 -3.27 -3.54
CA ILE A 41 -1.21 -4.08 -2.95
C ILE A 41 -1.79 -5.44 -2.59
N GLU A 42 -1.10 -6.50 -3.00
CA GLU A 42 -1.37 -7.84 -2.50
C GLU A 42 -0.15 -8.41 -1.80
N LEU A 43 -0.37 -8.88 -0.57
CA LEU A 43 0.63 -9.53 0.26
C LEU A 43 0.23 -10.99 0.46
N HIS A 44 1.18 -11.89 0.35
CA HIS A 44 0.95 -13.32 0.47
C HIS A 44 1.96 -13.96 1.42
N ASN A 45 1.51 -14.95 2.18
CA ASN A 45 2.36 -15.87 2.93
C ASN A 45 1.82 -17.30 2.81
N ALA A 46 2.49 -18.29 3.42
CA ALA A 46 2.10 -19.70 3.31
C ALA A 46 0.66 -20.05 3.77
N THR A 47 -0.05 -19.12 4.40
CA THR A 47 -1.35 -19.36 5.04
C THR A 47 -2.43 -18.36 4.63
N HIS A 48 -2.08 -17.15 4.19
CA HIS A 48 -3.03 -16.07 3.95
C HIS A 48 -2.61 -15.16 2.79
N THR A 49 -3.61 -14.50 2.21
CA THR A 49 -3.47 -13.38 1.29
C THR A 49 -4.17 -12.16 1.87
N LEU A 50 -3.51 -11.01 1.86
CA LEU A 50 -4.08 -9.71 2.21
C LEU A 50 -4.07 -8.82 0.97
N ALA A 51 -5.25 -8.46 0.48
CA ALA A 51 -5.43 -7.49 -0.60
C ALA A 51 -5.82 -6.14 0.00
N VAL A 52 -5.19 -5.08 -0.49
CA VAL A 52 -5.38 -3.70 -0.04
C VAL A 52 -5.59 -2.83 -1.27
N ILE A 53 -6.70 -2.08 -1.29
CA ILE A 53 -6.95 -1.04 -2.29
C ILE A 53 -7.09 0.29 -1.56
N VAL A 54 -6.22 1.24 -1.89
CA VAL A 54 -6.18 2.56 -1.29
C VAL A 54 -6.62 3.58 -2.32
N TYR A 55 -7.77 4.21 -2.11
CA TYR A 55 -8.29 5.27 -2.98
C TYR A 55 -7.84 6.63 -2.47
N ARG A 56 -7.25 7.40 -3.37
CA ARG A 56 -6.72 8.73 -3.08
C ARG A 56 -7.77 9.74 -3.52
N ASN A 57 -8.16 10.65 -2.63
CA ASN A 57 -8.71 11.89 -3.12
C ASN A 57 -7.51 12.76 -3.50
N ILE A 58 -7.50 13.29 -4.72
CA ILE A 58 -6.58 14.38 -5.10
C ILE A 58 -7.11 15.64 -4.40
N GLY A 59 -7.05 15.65 -3.07
CA GLY A 59 -7.58 16.69 -2.21
C GLY A 59 -6.58 17.83 -2.11
N GLY A 60 -6.69 18.80 -3.03
CA GLY A 60 -6.17 20.16 -2.91
C GLY A 60 -4.65 20.29 -2.83
N ILE A 61 -4.04 20.80 -3.90
CA ILE A 61 -2.68 21.35 -3.87
C ILE A 61 -2.61 22.42 -2.75
N LEU A 62 -2.12 22.05 -1.57
CA LEU A 62 -1.76 23.02 -0.55
C LEU A 62 -0.39 23.59 -0.89
N LYS A 63 -0.38 24.77 -1.53
CA LYS A 63 0.83 25.58 -1.67
C LYS A 63 1.19 26.16 -0.31
N ALA A 64 2.31 25.74 0.28
CA ALA A 64 2.97 26.43 1.40
C ALA A 64 4.42 26.78 1.02
N PRO A 65 5.00 27.85 1.61
CA PRO A 65 5.94 28.73 0.91
C PRO A 65 7.35 28.19 0.73
N ARG A 66 8.02 28.67 -0.33
CA ARG A 66 9.43 28.45 -0.67
C ARG A 66 10.36 29.34 0.18
N HIS A 67 11.53 28.78 0.50
CA HIS A 67 12.77 29.35 1.09
C HIS A 67 13.05 28.86 2.54
N GLY A 68 13.81 27.80 2.77
CA GLY A 68 14.78 27.15 1.87
C GLY A 68 15.08 25.71 2.26
N GLN A 69 15.08 24.89 1.20
CA GLN A 69 15.61 23.52 1.09
C GLN A 69 14.84 22.40 1.80
N MET A 70 13.72 22.04 1.18
CA MET A 70 13.22 20.66 1.06
C MET A 70 12.78 20.43 -0.39
N GLU A 71 13.68 19.91 -1.24
CA GLU A 71 13.41 19.52 -2.63
C GLU A 71 12.88 18.07 -2.72
N ARG A 72 11.74 17.80 -2.10
CA ARG A 72 10.98 16.59 -2.41
C ARG A 72 9.50 16.95 -2.33
N GLU A 73 8.80 16.83 -3.45
CA GLU A 73 7.34 16.73 -3.42
C GLU A 73 7.01 15.42 -2.68
N ILE A 74 6.87 15.49 -1.36
CA ILE A 74 6.18 14.45 -0.62
C ILE A 74 4.71 14.66 -0.98
N GLN A 75 4.21 13.90 -1.95
CA GLN A 75 2.77 13.83 -2.22
C GLN A 75 2.10 13.11 -1.04
N GLU A 76 2.00 13.79 0.10
CA GLU A 76 1.13 13.36 1.18
C GLU A 76 -0.31 13.40 0.65
N SER A 77 -0.86 12.23 0.36
CA SER A 77 -2.24 12.11 -0.10
C SER A 77 -3.11 11.72 1.08
N ILE A 78 -4.09 12.57 1.41
CA ILE A 78 -5.16 12.19 2.33
C ILE A 78 -5.96 11.06 1.66
N VAL A 79 -5.89 9.84 2.21
CA VAL A 79 -6.65 8.70 1.72
C VAL A 79 -8.11 8.88 2.11
N SER A 80 -8.99 8.94 1.13
CA SER A 80 -10.42 9.03 1.38
C SER A 80 -11.00 7.67 1.79
N ARG A 81 -10.53 6.58 1.18
CA ARG A 81 -11.08 5.24 1.37
C ARG A 81 -10.02 4.15 1.21
N LEU A 82 -10.07 3.12 2.06
CA LEU A 82 -9.21 1.95 2.01
C LEU A 82 -10.09 0.70 2.08
N ASN A 83 -9.97 -0.21 1.12
CA ASN A 83 -10.63 -1.51 1.14
C ASN A 83 -9.60 -2.60 1.47
N LEU A 84 -10.00 -3.55 2.31
CA LEU A 84 -9.18 -4.69 2.72
C LEU A 84 -9.93 -5.98 2.54
N GLU A 85 -9.25 -6.99 2.00
CA GLU A 85 -9.70 -8.37 2.03
C GLU A 85 -8.59 -9.26 2.59
N LEU A 86 -8.95 -10.12 3.55
CA LEU A 86 -8.09 -11.18 4.04
C LEU A 86 -8.67 -12.53 3.64
N ARG A 87 -7.87 -13.36 2.99
CA ARG A 87 -8.24 -14.71 2.56
C ARG A 87 -7.29 -15.75 3.15
N ASP A 88 -7.79 -16.96 3.39
CA ASP A 88 -6.92 -18.10 3.68
C ASP A 88 -6.24 -18.65 2.41
N LYS A 89 -5.31 -19.61 2.57
CA LYS A 89 -4.62 -20.26 1.44
C LYS A 89 -5.52 -21.00 0.45
N LYS A 90 -6.78 -21.29 0.82
CA LYS A 90 -7.78 -21.92 -0.05
C LYS A 90 -8.63 -20.89 -0.79
N GLY A 91 -8.42 -19.60 -0.51
CA GLY A 91 -9.18 -18.49 -1.09
C GLY A 91 -10.44 -18.11 -0.29
N ASN A 92 -10.70 -18.74 0.86
CA ASN A 92 -11.86 -18.42 1.68
C ASN A 92 -11.69 -17.03 2.29
N LEU A 93 -12.72 -16.19 2.16
CA LEU A 93 -12.74 -14.86 2.75
C LEU A 93 -12.86 -14.96 4.28
N LEU A 94 -11.86 -14.43 4.98
CA LEU A 94 -11.83 -14.35 6.45
C LEU A 94 -12.26 -12.98 6.95
N PHE A 95 -12.02 -11.93 6.16
CA PHE A 95 -12.40 -10.56 6.47
C PHE A 95 -12.53 -9.74 5.20
N GLU A 96 -13.52 -8.85 5.17
CA GLU A 96 -13.66 -7.76 4.21
C GLU A 96 -14.06 -6.49 4.96
N GLY A 97 -13.43 -5.37 4.65
CA GLY A 97 -13.71 -4.11 5.34
C GLY A 97 -13.33 -2.89 4.53
N THR A 98 -14.05 -1.79 4.79
CA THR A 98 -13.74 -0.46 4.27
C THR A 98 -13.40 0.46 5.44
N GLY A 99 -12.23 1.09 5.38
CA GLY A 99 -11.80 2.17 6.26
C GLY A 99 -11.80 3.51 5.53
N PHE A 100 -11.84 4.60 6.29
CA PHE A 100 -11.77 5.97 5.81
C PHE A 100 -10.65 6.72 6.55
N HIS A 101 -10.10 7.76 5.95
CA HIS A 101 -9.07 8.63 6.56
C HIS A 101 -7.74 7.91 6.88
N ALA A 102 -7.27 7.03 5.99
CA ALA A 102 -5.94 6.44 6.13
C ALA A 102 -4.84 7.42 5.68
N GLY A 103 -3.60 7.18 6.12
CA GLY A 103 -2.42 7.84 5.57
C GLY A 103 -1.80 6.97 4.48
N LEU A 104 -1.39 7.59 3.37
CA LEU A 104 -0.58 6.96 2.32
C LEU A 104 0.57 7.89 1.95
N GLU A 105 1.78 7.36 2.03
CA GLU A 105 2.99 8.04 1.59
C GLU A 105 3.70 7.15 0.56
N ILE A 106 4.09 7.74 -0.57
CA ILE A 106 4.85 7.06 -1.62
C ILE A 106 6.14 7.85 -1.83
N VAL A 107 7.29 7.23 -1.58
CA VAL A 107 8.60 7.88 -1.63
C VAL A 107 9.55 7.14 -2.56
N GLY A 108 10.27 7.89 -3.40
CA GLY A 108 11.32 7.37 -4.28
C GLY A 108 10.86 7.13 -5.72
N ASP A 109 11.70 6.46 -6.50
CA ASP A 109 11.38 6.10 -7.89
C ASP A 109 10.45 4.89 -7.93
N VAL A 110 9.18 5.20 -8.15
CA VAL A 110 8.08 4.23 -8.22
C VAL A 110 7.51 4.10 -9.64
N ALA A 111 8.13 4.73 -10.65
CA ALA A 111 7.63 4.75 -12.02
C ALA A 111 7.37 3.34 -12.58
N LYS A 112 8.22 2.37 -12.21
CA LYS A 112 8.09 0.96 -12.59
C LYS A 112 6.82 0.25 -12.09
N TYR A 113 6.08 0.84 -11.14
CA TYR A 113 4.83 0.30 -10.60
C TYR A 113 3.59 0.98 -11.16
N PHE A 114 3.75 2.02 -11.99
CA PHE A 114 2.65 2.61 -12.74
C PHE A 114 2.36 1.74 -13.97
N LYS A 115 1.10 1.41 -14.20
CA LYS A 115 0.65 0.86 -15.48
C LYS A 115 0.32 1.99 -16.43
N ASN A 116 0.98 2.04 -17.58
CA ASN A 116 0.54 2.88 -18.68
C ASN A 116 -0.81 2.36 -19.19
N ASN A 117 -1.85 3.18 -19.08
CA ASN A 117 -3.06 3.00 -19.86
C ASN A 117 -2.74 3.47 -21.30
N HIS A 118 -2.42 2.53 -22.20
CA HIS A 118 -2.47 2.75 -23.65
C HIS A 118 -3.60 1.91 -24.23
#